data_AF-A0A944UMM1-F1
#
_entry.id   AF-A0A944UMM1-F1
#
_cell.length_a   1.000
_cell.length_b   1.000
_cell.length_c   1.000
_cell.angle_alpha   90.00
_cell.angle_beta   90.00
_cell.angle_gamma   90.00
#
_symmetry.space_group_name_H-M   'P 1'
#
loop_
_entity.id
_entity.type
_entity.pdbx_description
1 polymer ?
#
loop_
_entity_poly.entity_id
_entity_poly.type
_entity_poly.pdbx_seq_one_letter_code
_entity_poly.pdbx_strand_id
1 'polypeptide(L)'
;MTNKNKIIPRILPTLTLSSIEEAKKVYAVLQAANINSIEVTLRPSVSDEAIEFLANQPEINLGLGTVLNVTQLLKFKSLNICYAVSPGFNEDVHDYCKKEEIAYIPGVETASEVMKMMSFGLDRLKFFPAEQSGGVEKLKSFNAVFPEINFMCTGGINLLNYKSYTELRNVFSVGGSFVLPKEFLMEDDLSEAVKYLQLL
;
A
#
# COMPACT_ATOMS: atom_id res chain seq x y z
N MET A 1 21.67 -12.03 6.73
CA MET A 1 20.31 -12.56 6.96
C MET A 1 19.41 -11.38 7.31
N THR A 2 18.87 -10.70 6.29
CA THR A 2 18.02 -9.52 6.47
C THR A 2 16.57 -9.98 6.69
N ASN A 3 15.92 -9.41 7.70
CA ASN A 3 14.57 -9.72 8.16
C ASN A 3 13.54 -9.65 7.00
N LYS A 4 13.18 -10.81 6.44
CA LYS A 4 12.29 -10.93 5.25
C LYS A 4 10.78 -10.93 5.55
N ASN A 5 10.36 -10.56 6.76
CA ASN A 5 8.93 -10.39 7.07
C ASN A 5 8.66 -8.97 7.58
N LYS A 6 8.84 -7.97 6.70
CA LYS A 6 8.32 -6.62 6.94
C LYS A 6 6.79 -6.67 6.78
N ILE A 7 6.09 -6.67 7.91
CA ILE A 7 4.63 -6.84 7.99
C ILE A 7 3.95 -5.57 7.49
N ILE A 8 3.14 -5.68 6.43
CA ILE A 8 2.22 -4.60 6.04
C ILE A 8 1.10 -4.53 7.09
N PRO A 9 0.81 -3.36 7.68
CA PRO A 9 -0.20 -3.22 8.72
C PRO A 9 -1.60 -3.41 8.17
N ARG A 10 -2.55 -3.68 9.09
CA ARG A 10 -3.97 -3.84 8.74
C ARG A 10 -4.58 -2.56 8.16
N ILE A 11 -4.06 -1.41 8.56
CA ILE A 11 -4.44 -0.09 8.04
C ILE A 11 -3.17 0.59 7.54
N LEU A 12 -3.13 0.91 6.24
CA LEU A 12 -1.93 1.39 5.56
C LEU A 12 -2.11 2.83 5.07
N PRO A 13 -1.28 3.77 5.56
CA PRO A 13 -1.19 5.11 4.99
C PRO A 13 -0.77 5.02 3.51
N THR A 14 -1.59 5.59 2.63
CA THR A 14 -1.31 5.67 1.18
C THR A 14 -1.35 7.13 0.73
N LEU A 15 -0.21 7.70 0.33
CA LEU A 15 -0.08 9.13 0.01
C LEU A 15 0.72 9.38 -1.26
N THR A 16 0.40 10.47 -1.97
CA THR A 16 1.33 11.09 -2.94
C THR A 16 2.09 12.19 -2.23
N LEU A 17 3.41 12.09 -2.09
CA LEU A 17 4.22 13.10 -1.42
C LEU A 17 4.87 14.02 -2.45
N SER A 18 4.68 15.33 -2.30
CA SER A 18 5.05 16.33 -3.30
C SER A 18 6.35 17.08 -2.98
N SER A 19 6.91 16.88 -1.79
CA SER A 19 8.17 17.46 -1.36
C SER A 19 8.83 16.62 -0.27
N ILE A 20 10.14 16.80 -0.08
CA ILE A 20 10.87 16.21 1.04
C ILE A 20 10.35 16.70 2.41
N GLU A 21 9.87 17.94 2.52
CA GLU A 21 9.29 18.46 3.75
C GLU A 21 7.99 17.76 4.12
N GLU A 22 7.14 17.46 3.13
CA GLU A 22 5.96 16.62 3.34
C GLU A 22 6.36 15.22 3.83
N ALA A 23 7.42 14.64 3.27
CA ALA A 23 7.94 13.34 3.70
C ALA A 23 8.48 13.35 5.13
N LYS A 24 9.17 14.42 5.54
CA LYS A 24 9.63 14.60 6.93
C LYS A 24 8.48 14.71 7.92
N LYS A 25 7.44 15.48 7.60
CA LYS A 25 6.23 15.57 8.43
C LYS A 25 5.54 14.21 8.57
N VAL A 26 5.35 13.51 7.46
CA VAL A 26 4.78 12.15 7.46
C VAL A 26 5.62 11.21 8.31
N TYR A 27 6.93 11.21 8.11
CA TYR A 27 7.84 10.38 8.90
C TYR A 27 7.72 10.66 10.42
N ALA A 28 7.70 11.93 10.83
CA ALA A 28 7.52 12.30 12.23
C ALA A 28 6.18 11.79 12.81
N VAL A 29 5.09 11.91 12.05
CA VAL A 29 3.77 11.38 12.43
C VAL A 29 3.81 9.86 12.59
N LEU A 30 4.38 9.15 11.61
CA LEU A 30 4.46 7.69 11.63
C LEU A 30 5.27 7.18 12.84
N GLN A 31 6.42 7.81 13.12
CA GLN A 31 7.23 7.49 14.30
C GLN A 31 6.45 7.69 15.61
N ALA A 32 5.80 8.85 15.77
CA ALA A 32 5.03 9.16 16.97
C ALA A 32 3.79 8.25 17.14
N ALA A 33 3.21 7.77 16.04
CA ALA A 33 2.10 6.81 16.04
C ALA A 33 2.56 5.34 16.14
N ASN A 34 3.88 5.07 16.18
CA ASN A 34 4.45 3.72 16.13
C ASN A 34 4.00 2.90 14.90
N ILE A 35 3.86 3.58 13.76
CA ILE A 35 3.56 2.98 12.46
C ILE A 35 4.84 2.98 11.64
N ASN A 36 5.17 1.83 11.06
CA ASN A 36 6.44 1.63 10.37
C ASN A 36 6.29 1.36 8.87
N SER A 37 5.09 1.50 8.29
CA SER A 37 4.85 1.16 6.88
C SER A 37 4.01 2.23 6.19
N ILE A 38 4.33 2.52 4.93
CA ILE A 38 3.64 3.52 4.11
C ILE A 38 3.71 3.13 2.63
N GLU A 39 2.62 3.35 1.90
CA GLU A 39 2.60 3.31 0.43
C GLU A 39 2.70 4.74 -0.13
N VAL A 40 3.80 5.04 -0.84
CA VAL A 40 3.95 6.29 -1.58
C VAL A 40 3.53 6.07 -3.04
N THR A 41 2.48 6.73 -3.49
CA THR A 41 1.94 6.55 -4.84
C THR A 41 2.71 7.36 -5.89
N LEU A 42 3.11 6.71 -6.98
CA LEU A 42 3.83 7.29 -8.11
C LEU A 42 2.90 8.06 -9.07
N ARG A 43 2.25 9.09 -8.57
CA ARG A 43 1.44 10.03 -9.37
C ARG A 43 2.32 11.16 -9.91
N PRO A 44 1.89 11.92 -10.93
CA PRO A 44 2.72 12.94 -11.56
C PRO A 44 3.35 13.99 -10.63
N SER A 45 2.71 14.30 -9.49
CA SER A 45 3.21 15.26 -8.51
C SER A 45 4.11 14.66 -7.43
N VAL A 46 4.47 13.38 -7.52
CA VAL A 46 5.35 12.73 -6.54
C VAL A 46 6.77 13.30 -6.63
N SER A 47 7.40 13.49 -5.48
CA SER A 47 8.79 13.91 -5.36
C SER A 47 9.69 12.69 -5.20
N ASP A 48 10.69 12.56 -6.08
CA ASP A 48 11.71 11.50 -5.98
C ASP A 48 12.53 11.66 -4.68
N GLU A 49 12.83 12.91 -4.27
CA GLU A 49 13.52 13.22 -2.99
C GLU A 49 12.72 12.77 -1.76
N ALA A 50 11.39 12.84 -1.80
CA ALA A 50 10.52 12.34 -0.73
C ALA A 50 10.65 10.81 -0.57
N ILE A 51 10.69 10.09 -1.69
CA ILE A 51 10.87 8.63 -1.73
C ILE A 51 12.26 8.26 -1.21
N GLU A 52 13.30 8.93 -1.69
CA GLU A 52 14.68 8.73 -1.24
C GLU A 52 14.84 8.97 0.26
N PHE A 53 14.26 10.05 0.79
CA PHE A 53 14.27 10.34 2.22
C PHE A 53 13.68 9.21 3.04
N LEU A 54 12.48 8.73 2.67
CA LEU A 54 11.79 7.65 3.39
C LEU A 54 12.52 6.30 3.25
N ALA A 55 13.08 6.01 2.07
CA ALA A 55 13.80 4.77 1.83
C ALA A 55 15.09 4.66 2.66
N ASN A 56 15.67 5.81 3.03
CA ASN A 56 16.85 5.90 3.88
C ASN A 56 16.53 5.78 5.39
N GLN A 57 15.25 5.69 5.78
CA GLN A 57 14.85 5.45 7.16
C GLN A 57 14.73 3.93 7.41
N PRO A 58 15.65 3.30 8.16
CA PRO A 58 15.73 1.83 8.25
C PRO A 58 14.50 1.18 8.90
N GLU A 59 13.82 1.90 9.78
CA GLU A 59 12.58 1.50 10.44
C GLU A 59 11.34 1.62 9.56
N ILE A 60 11.43 2.29 8.41
CA ILE A 60 10.31 2.41 7.47
C ILE A 60 10.31 1.24 6.48
N ASN A 61 9.15 0.62 6.35
CA ASN A 61 8.79 -0.33 5.32
C ASN A 61 8.12 0.46 4.20
N LEU A 62 8.94 1.03 3.33
CA LEU A 62 8.47 1.83 2.21
C LEU A 62 7.93 0.94 1.09
N GLY A 63 6.68 1.15 0.70
CA GLY A 63 6.12 0.62 -0.52
C GLY A 63 5.88 1.69 -1.58
N LEU A 64 6.01 1.32 -2.84
CA LEU A 64 5.66 2.19 -3.97
C LEU A 64 4.32 1.77 -4.56
N GLY A 65 3.37 2.70 -4.57
CA GLY A 65 2.03 2.51 -5.10
C GLY A 65 1.85 3.11 -6.49
N THR A 66 0.76 2.73 -7.18
CA THR A 66 0.48 3.21 -8.55
C THR A 66 1.62 2.88 -9.53
N VAL A 67 2.29 1.75 -9.34
CA VAL A 67 3.32 1.28 -10.27
C VAL A 67 2.62 0.75 -11.53
N LEU A 68 2.88 1.38 -12.67
CA LEU A 68 2.25 1.05 -13.96
C LEU A 68 3.20 0.27 -14.88
N ASN A 69 4.51 0.44 -14.70
CA ASN A 69 5.55 -0.21 -15.49
C ASN A 69 6.87 -0.30 -14.71
N VAL A 70 7.78 -1.15 -15.19
CA VAL A 70 9.07 -1.41 -14.56
C VAL A 70 9.99 -0.18 -14.53
N THR A 71 9.90 0.70 -15.54
CA THR A 71 10.73 1.92 -15.63
C THR A 71 10.54 2.83 -14.43
N GLN A 72 9.34 2.87 -13.84
CA GLN A 72 9.09 3.62 -12.60
C GLN A 72 9.87 3.06 -11.40
N LEU A 73 10.01 1.73 -11.29
CA LEU A 73 10.79 1.11 -10.22
C LEU A 73 12.31 1.24 -10.42
N LEU A 74 12.76 1.22 -11.68
CA LEU A 74 14.19 1.33 -12.01
C LEU A 74 14.82 2.64 -11.55
N LYS A 75 14.03 3.71 -11.41
CA LYS A 75 14.48 4.98 -10.81
C LYS A 75 14.99 4.80 -9.37
N PHE A 76 14.42 3.84 -8.65
CA PHE A 76 14.64 3.61 -7.22
C PHE A 76 15.38 2.30 -6.93
N LYS A 77 16.09 1.73 -7.92
CA LYS A 77 16.73 0.41 -7.82
C LYS A 77 17.71 0.24 -6.65
N SER A 78 18.33 1.33 -6.20
CA SER A 78 19.30 1.32 -5.10
C SER A 78 18.66 1.61 -3.74
N LEU A 79 17.35 1.84 -3.70
CA LEU A 79 16.60 2.16 -2.49
C LEU A 79 15.99 0.91 -1.87
N ASN A 80 15.79 0.96 -0.55
CA ASN A 80 15.19 -0.13 0.22
C ASN A 80 13.66 -0.18 0.06
N ILE A 81 13.18 -0.48 -1.16
CA ILE A 81 11.76 -0.66 -1.43
C ILE A 81 11.33 -2.05 -0.97
N CYS A 82 10.34 -2.09 -0.09
CA CYS A 82 9.89 -3.33 0.55
C CYS A 82 8.78 -4.02 -0.24
N TYR A 83 7.92 -3.24 -0.88
CA TYR A 83 6.83 -3.75 -1.71
C TYR A 83 6.43 -2.78 -2.82
N ALA A 84 5.86 -3.31 -3.90
CA ALA A 84 5.31 -2.56 -5.01
C ALA A 84 3.82 -2.90 -5.18
N VAL A 85 3.00 -1.86 -5.37
CA VAL A 85 1.55 -1.96 -5.50
C VAL A 85 1.13 -1.34 -6.84
N SER A 86 0.39 -2.10 -7.63
CA SER A 86 -0.13 -1.66 -8.93
C SER A 86 -1.66 -1.63 -8.91
N PRO A 87 -2.31 -0.77 -9.71
CA PRO A 87 -3.77 -0.81 -9.87
C PRO A 87 -4.24 -2.03 -10.70
N GLY A 88 -3.33 -2.68 -11.42
CA GLY A 88 -3.55 -3.92 -12.17
C GLY A 88 -2.28 -4.79 -12.16
N PHE A 89 -2.24 -5.85 -12.98
CA PHE A 89 -1.04 -6.68 -13.14
C PHE A 89 -0.18 -6.23 -14.33
N ASN A 90 1.14 -6.19 -14.12
CA ASN A 90 2.13 -6.03 -15.17
C ASN A 90 3.24 -7.08 -14.99
N GLU A 91 3.53 -7.84 -16.05
CA GLU A 91 4.48 -8.97 -16.02
C GLU A 91 5.93 -8.50 -15.85
N ASP A 92 6.34 -7.43 -16.55
CA ASP A 92 7.68 -6.86 -16.39
C ASP A 92 7.93 -6.35 -14.96
N VAL A 93 6.89 -5.80 -14.32
CA VAL A 93 6.94 -5.39 -12.90
C VAL A 93 7.05 -6.61 -11.99
N HIS A 94 6.32 -7.69 -12.27
CA HIS A 94 6.41 -8.94 -11.51
C HIS A 94 7.83 -9.52 -11.57
N ASP A 95 8.39 -9.65 -12.77
CA ASP A 95 9.72 -10.23 -12.97
C ASP A 95 10.81 -9.40 -12.29
N TYR A 96 10.72 -8.07 -12.40
CA TYR A 96 11.63 -7.18 -11.70
C TYR A 96 11.52 -7.32 -10.17
N CYS A 97 10.30 -7.25 -9.63
CA CYS A 97 10.08 -7.37 -8.20
C CYS A 97 10.58 -8.72 -7.66
N LYS A 98 10.34 -9.81 -8.40
CA LYS A 98 10.82 -11.14 -8.06
C LYS A 98 12.35 -11.21 -8.02
N LYS A 99 13.03 -10.62 -8.99
CA LYS A 99 14.50 -10.58 -9.06
C LYS A 99 15.10 -9.77 -7.92
N GLU A 100 14.52 -8.62 -7.60
CA GLU A 100 15.02 -7.69 -6.57
C GLU A 100 14.46 -8.02 -5.16
N GLU A 101 13.75 -9.14 -5.01
CA GLU A 101 13.13 -9.58 -3.75
C GLU A 101 12.16 -8.57 -3.13
N ILE A 102 11.48 -7.78 -3.98
CA ILE A 102 10.43 -6.84 -3.62
C ILE A 102 9.08 -7.57 -3.66
N ALA A 103 8.25 -7.44 -2.62
CA ALA A 103 6.92 -8.04 -2.64
C ALA A 103 6.02 -7.30 -3.65
N TYR A 104 5.47 -8.01 -4.64
CA TYR A 104 4.57 -7.42 -5.62
C TYR A 104 3.10 -7.72 -5.30
N ILE A 105 2.28 -6.67 -5.20
CA ILE A 105 0.85 -6.73 -4.84
C ILE A 105 0.05 -6.10 -6.00
N PRO A 106 -0.22 -6.84 -7.08
CA PRO A 106 -0.96 -6.33 -8.24
C PRO A 106 -2.45 -6.20 -7.96
N GLY A 107 -3.08 -5.25 -8.63
CA GLY A 107 -4.52 -5.02 -8.57
C GLY A 107 -5.31 -6.06 -9.36
N VAL A 108 -6.45 -6.46 -8.81
CA VAL A 108 -7.47 -7.31 -9.45
C VAL A 108 -8.86 -6.78 -9.13
N GLU A 109 -9.79 -7.04 -10.05
CA GLU A 109 -11.21 -6.76 -9.88
C GLU A 109 -12.05 -8.03 -10.06
N THR A 110 -11.62 -9.00 -10.86
CA THR A 110 -12.42 -10.15 -11.31
C THR A 110 -11.84 -11.51 -10.90
N ALA A 111 -12.67 -12.55 -10.91
CA ALA A 111 -12.22 -13.92 -10.65
C ALA A 111 -11.17 -14.41 -11.67
N SER A 112 -11.32 -14.05 -12.95
CA SER A 112 -10.35 -14.40 -13.99
C SER A 112 -8.97 -13.79 -13.73
N GLU A 113 -8.94 -12.56 -13.22
CA GLU A 113 -7.68 -11.91 -12.83
C GLU A 113 -7.07 -12.58 -11.60
N VAL A 114 -7.87 -12.91 -10.58
CA VAL A 114 -7.40 -13.68 -9.41
C VAL A 114 -6.77 -15.01 -9.85
N MET A 115 -7.45 -15.76 -10.72
CA MET A 115 -6.93 -17.02 -11.27
C MET A 115 -5.63 -16.82 -12.05
N LYS A 116 -5.52 -15.73 -12.82
CA LYS A 116 -4.26 -15.38 -13.48
C LYS A 116 -3.16 -15.12 -12.45
N MET A 117 -3.44 -14.40 -11.35
CA MET A 117 -2.42 -14.11 -10.35
C MET A 117 -1.94 -15.38 -9.64
N MET A 118 -2.86 -16.30 -9.38
CA MET A 118 -2.53 -17.63 -8.86
C MET A 118 -1.58 -18.40 -9.78
N SER A 119 -1.70 -18.31 -11.11
CA SER A 119 -0.77 -18.97 -12.02
C SER A 119 0.65 -18.39 -11.98
N PHE A 120 0.81 -17.14 -11.51
CA PHE A 120 2.11 -16.52 -11.21
C PHE A 120 2.59 -16.79 -9.77
N GLY A 121 1.85 -17.58 -8.98
CA GLY A 121 2.17 -17.89 -7.60
C GLY A 121 1.94 -16.73 -6.63
N LEU A 122 1.10 -15.76 -7.00
CA LEU A 122 0.75 -14.62 -6.16
C LEU A 122 -0.50 -14.91 -5.33
N ASP A 123 -0.39 -14.73 -4.02
CA ASP A 123 -1.44 -14.96 -3.03
C ASP A 123 -1.93 -13.69 -2.33
N ARG A 124 -1.18 -12.59 -2.45
CA ARG A 124 -1.51 -11.27 -1.90
C ARG A 124 -1.79 -10.30 -3.02
N LEU A 125 -3.05 -9.92 -3.16
CA LEU A 125 -3.54 -9.10 -4.27
C LEU A 125 -4.12 -7.78 -3.76
N LYS A 126 -4.10 -6.75 -4.59
CA LYS A 126 -4.85 -5.52 -4.33
C LYS A 126 -6.26 -5.65 -4.91
N PHE A 127 -7.28 -5.40 -4.12
CA PHE A 127 -8.65 -5.27 -4.62
C PHE A 127 -8.93 -3.78 -4.86
N PHE A 128 -9.01 -3.38 -6.14
CA PHE A 128 -9.11 -1.98 -6.53
C PHE A 128 -9.87 -1.83 -7.86
N PRO A 129 -10.78 -0.84 -7.98
CA PRO A 129 -11.28 0.05 -6.93
C PRO A 129 -12.36 -0.63 -6.05
N ALA A 130 -12.07 -0.85 -4.76
CA ALA A 130 -12.81 -1.77 -3.91
C ALA A 130 -14.34 -1.55 -3.87
N GLU A 131 -14.82 -0.35 -3.54
CA GLU A 131 -16.26 -0.07 -3.44
C GLU A 131 -16.97 -0.25 -4.80
N GLN A 132 -16.41 0.32 -5.87
CA GLN A 132 -17.00 0.25 -7.21
C GLN A 132 -16.98 -1.17 -7.79
N SER A 133 -16.03 -1.99 -7.36
CA SER A 133 -15.88 -3.37 -7.81
C SER A 133 -16.79 -4.35 -7.07
N GLY A 134 -17.66 -3.91 -6.15
CA GLY A 134 -18.61 -4.76 -5.41
C GLY A 134 -18.28 -4.96 -3.93
N GLY A 135 -17.20 -4.33 -3.44
CA GLY A 135 -16.86 -4.20 -2.04
C GLY A 135 -16.80 -5.50 -1.23
N VAL A 136 -17.23 -5.40 0.03
CA VAL A 136 -17.20 -6.49 1.03
C VAL A 136 -17.91 -7.76 0.55
N GLU A 137 -19.05 -7.64 -0.14
CA GLU A 137 -19.80 -8.82 -0.60
C GLU A 137 -19.06 -9.62 -1.67
N LYS A 138 -18.32 -8.91 -2.55
CA LYS A 138 -17.46 -9.59 -3.53
C LYS A 138 -16.27 -10.26 -2.86
N LEU A 139 -15.65 -9.63 -1.86
CA LEU A 139 -14.56 -10.23 -1.10
C LEU A 139 -15.01 -11.49 -0.33
N LYS A 140 -16.22 -11.50 0.24
CA LYS A 140 -16.82 -12.71 0.83
C LYS A 140 -17.00 -13.81 -0.21
N SER A 141 -17.48 -13.45 -1.41
CA SER A 141 -17.64 -14.40 -2.52
C SER A 141 -16.29 -14.97 -2.97
N PHE A 142 -15.25 -14.14 -3.06
CA PHE A 142 -13.90 -14.58 -3.37
C PHE A 142 -13.32 -15.49 -2.28
N ASN A 143 -13.57 -15.22 -1.00
CA ASN A 143 -13.10 -16.08 0.09
C ASN A 143 -13.63 -17.53 -0.03
N ALA A 144 -14.85 -17.70 -0.55
CA ALA A 144 -15.45 -19.03 -0.76
C ALA A 144 -14.79 -19.81 -1.90
N VAL A 145 -14.24 -19.12 -2.91
CA VAL A 145 -13.66 -19.74 -4.12
C VAL A 145 -12.14 -19.82 -4.05
N PHE A 146 -11.50 -18.83 -3.42
CA PHE A 146 -10.05 -18.63 -3.37
C PHE A 146 -9.59 -18.43 -1.91
N PRO A 147 -9.72 -19.45 -1.03
CA PRO A 147 -9.48 -19.30 0.42
C PRO A 147 -8.03 -18.96 0.78
N GLU A 148 -7.07 -19.23 -0.11
CA GLU A 148 -5.65 -18.91 0.07
C GLU A 148 -5.30 -17.45 -0.32
N ILE A 149 -6.22 -16.73 -0.98
CA ILE A 149 -5.96 -15.38 -1.49
C ILE A 149 -6.34 -14.33 -0.46
N ASN A 150 -5.41 -13.41 -0.22
CA ASN A 150 -5.57 -12.31 0.72
C ASN A 150 -5.49 -10.96 0.01
N PHE A 151 -6.35 -10.04 0.42
CA PHE A 151 -6.56 -8.77 -0.27
C PHE A 151 -6.05 -7.57 0.54
N MET A 152 -5.35 -6.67 -0.14
CA MET A 152 -5.18 -5.27 0.24
C MET A 152 -6.28 -4.47 -0.45
N CYS A 153 -7.20 -3.87 0.30
CA CYS A 153 -8.35 -3.17 -0.28
C CYS A 153 -8.08 -1.66 -0.36
N THR A 154 -8.36 -1.04 -1.52
CA THR A 154 -8.25 0.41 -1.71
C THR A 154 -9.28 0.88 -2.73
N GLY A 155 -9.77 2.11 -2.57
CA GLY A 155 -10.73 2.75 -3.49
C GLY A 155 -12.13 2.81 -2.89
N GLY A 156 -12.56 4.04 -2.55
CA GLY A 156 -13.85 4.29 -1.89
C GLY A 156 -13.89 3.99 -0.37
N ILE A 157 -12.83 3.39 0.18
CA ILE A 157 -12.74 3.10 1.62
C ILE A 157 -12.46 4.37 2.42
N ASN A 158 -13.15 4.52 3.54
CA ASN A 158 -13.16 5.68 4.43
C ASN A 158 -13.51 5.27 5.87
N LEU A 159 -13.56 6.25 6.78
CA LEU A 159 -13.85 6.02 8.21
C LEU A 159 -15.17 5.31 8.51
N LEU A 160 -16.17 5.43 7.62
CA LEU A 160 -17.49 4.84 7.82
C LEU A 160 -17.53 3.36 7.45
N ASN A 161 -16.67 2.91 6.54
CA ASN A 161 -16.73 1.55 5.99
C ASN A 161 -15.44 0.72 6.19
N TYR A 162 -14.30 1.28 6.60
CA TYR A 162 -13.05 0.51 6.66
C TYR A 162 -13.14 -0.74 7.56
N LYS A 163 -13.92 -0.67 8.66
CA LYS A 163 -14.09 -1.79 9.59
C LYS A 163 -14.72 -3.02 8.93
N SER A 164 -15.69 -2.82 8.05
CA SER A 164 -16.35 -3.93 7.35
C SER A 164 -15.40 -4.69 6.42
N TYR A 165 -14.33 -4.04 5.97
CA TYR A 165 -13.23 -4.68 5.25
C TYR A 165 -12.24 -5.36 6.21
N THR A 166 -11.80 -4.66 7.26
CA THR A 166 -10.80 -5.20 8.21
C THR A 166 -11.33 -6.33 9.09
N GLU A 167 -12.63 -6.58 9.11
CA GLU A 167 -13.21 -7.75 9.79
C GLU A 167 -13.16 -9.02 8.94
N LEU A 168 -12.98 -8.91 7.62
CA LEU A 168 -12.88 -10.08 6.75
C LEU A 168 -11.54 -10.79 6.90
N ARG A 169 -11.57 -12.12 6.96
CA ARG A 169 -10.35 -12.95 7.14
C ARG A 169 -9.41 -12.89 5.94
N ASN A 170 -9.95 -12.78 4.73
CA ASN A 170 -9.18 -12.66 3.50
C ASN A 170 -8.77 -11.22 3.17
N VAL A 171 -8.88 -10.28 4.11
CA VAL A 171 -8.38 -8.91 3.92
C VAL A 171 -7.23 -8.69 4.88
N PHE A 172 -6.00 -8.66 4.39
CA PHE A 172 -4.83 -8.46 5.25
C PHE A 172 -4.53 -6.97 5.50
N SER A 173 -4.99 -6.08 4.63
CA SER A 173 -4.75 -4.64 4.74
C SER A 173 -5.84 -3.82 4.07
N VAL A 174 -6.08 -2.63 4.58
CA VAL A 174 -6.89 -1.58 3.97
C VAL A 174 -6.00 -0.35 3.81
N GLY A 175 -5.82 0.08 2.57
CA GLY A 175 -4.98 1.24 2.23
C GLY A 175 -5.83 2.41 1.74
N GLY A 176 -5.41 3.63 2.04
CA GLY A 176 -6.05 4.83 1.50
C GLY A 176 -5.57 6.13 2.12
N SER A 177 -5.90 7.23 1.44
CA SER A 177 -5.60 8.58 1.93
C SER A 177 -6.38 8.94 3.19
N PHE A 178 -7.48 8.24 3.49
CA PHE A 178 -8.22 8.45 4.73
C PHE A 178 -7.42 8.07 5.98
N VAL A 179 -6.36 7.26 5.85
CA VAL A 179 -5.55 6.81 7.00
C VAL A 179 -4.65 7.94 7.49
N LEU A 180 -4.08 8.73 6.59
CA LEU A 180 -3.37 9.96 6.93
C LEU A 180 -3.76 11.04 5.92
N PRO A 181 -4.89 11.72 6.16
CA PRO A 181 -5.33 12.85 5.33
C PRO A 181 -4.25 13.94 5.24
N LYS A 182 -4.07 14.53 4.06
CA LYS A 182 -3.04 15.56 3.83
C LYS A 182 -3.29 16.82 4.64
N GLU A 183 -4.54 17.07 5.00
CA GLU A 183 -4.98 18.20 5.81
C GLU A 183 -4.23 18.24 7.15
N PHE A 184 -3.95 17.07 7.74
CA PHE A 184 -3.17 16.97 8.98
C PHE A 184 -1.68 17.36 8.83
N LEU A 185 -1.17 17.41 7.59
CA LEU A 185 0.23 17.75 7.31
C LEU A 185 0.41 19.25 7.01
N MET A 186 -0.68 19.99 6.88
CA MET A 186 -0.63 21.44 6.60
C MET A 186 -0.28 22.25 7.85
N GLU A 187 -0.61 21.73 9.03
CA GLU A 187 -0.31 22.35 10.31
C GLU A 187 1.15 22.12 10.73
N ASP A 188 1.65 22.96 11.65
CA ASP A 188 2.95 22.75 12.30
C ASP A 188 2.85 21.78 13.48
N ASP A 189 1.71 21.77 14.18
CA ASP A 189 1.42 20.79 15.23
C ASP A 189 0.80 19.53 14.63
N LEU A 190 1.56 18.44 14.70
CA LEU A 190 1.19 17.13 14.15
C LEU A 190 0.48 16.23 15.16
N SER A 191 0.19 16.70 16.37
CA SER A 191 -0.40 15.91 17.45
C SER A 191 -1.79 15.34 17.11
N GLU A 192 -2.59 16.10 16.34
CA GLU A 192 -3.90 15.65 15.86
C GLU A 192 -3.76 14.45 14.91
N ALA A 193 -2.77 14.49 14.01
CA ALA A 193 -2.48 13.40 13.07
C ALA A 193 -2.10 12.10 13.80
N VAL A 194 -1.29 12.22 14.85
CA VAL A 194 -0.85 11.09 15.67
C VAL A 194 -2.02 10.47 16.43
N LYS A 195 -2.83 11.30 17.10
CA LYS A 195 -4.05 10.83 17.79
C LYS A 195 -5.01 10.15 16.82
N TYR A 196 -5.20 10.74 15.64
CA TYR A 196 -6.05 10.18 14.60
C TYR A 196 -5.62 8.77 14.19
N LEU A 197 -4.33 8.59 13.88
CA LEU A 197 -3.77 7.28 13.53
C LEU A 197 -3.90 6.24 14.64
N GLN A 198 -3.75 6.65 15.90
CA GLN A 198 -3.89 5.76 17.06
C GLN A 198 -5.34 5.30 17.32
N LEU A 199 -6.33 5.99 16.75
CA LEU A 199 -7.75 5.64 16.89
C LEU A 199 -8.25 4.68 15.81
N LEU A 200 -7.49 4.51 14.71
CA LEU A 200 -7.87 3.67 13.56
C LEU A 200 -7.72 2.17 13.88
#